data_AF-A0A2W6D3Y1-F1
#
_entry.id   AF-A0A2W6D3Y1-F1
#
_cell.length_a   1.000
_cell.length_b   1.000
_cell.length_c   1.000
_cell.angle_alpha   90.00
_cell.angle_beta   90.00
_cell.angle_gamma   90.00
#
_symmetry.space_group_name_H-M   'P 1'
#
loop_
_entity.id
_entity.type
_entity.pdbx_description
1 polymer ?
#
loop_
_entity_poly.entity_id
_entity_poly.type
_entity_poly.pdbx_seq_one_letter_code
_entity_poly.pdbx_strand_id
1 'polypeptide(L)'
;MLTEPSRGFFFDIFNRQLAHNLNGDPRVTILAVDSSKRLWLRSLIQGSFPRPPGLRLVGTAGPRRLATELEVQRWQRVVRPLLRTRGGRILWGHLRYVRDLTIDTTVPIHIGAMTRRHSIMSQAGTATQPT
;
A
#
# COMPACT_ATOMS: atom_id res chain seq x y z
N MET A 1 1.31 6.94 -0.44
CA MET A 1 2.04 7.21 0.80
C MET A 1 1.04 7.30 1.93
N LEU A 2 1.26 6.57 3.02
CA LEU A 2 0.49 6.75 4.25
C LEU A 2 1.06 7.96 4.99
N THR A 3 0.18 8.81 5.49
CA THR A 3 0.56 10.05 6.16
C THR A 3 0.27 10.00 7.65
N GLU A 4 -0.81 9.34 8.00
CA GLU A 4 -1.36 9.17 9.35
C GLU A 4 -1.98 7.76 9.44
N PRO A 5 -2.31 7.26 10.64
CA PRO A 5 -3.11 6.05 10.78
C PRO A 5 -4.36 6.11 9.89
N SER A 6 -4.55 5.09 9.09
CA SER A 6 -5.68 4.96 8.15
C SER A 6 -5.83 6.03 7.08
N ARG A 7 -4.85 6.93 6.89
CA ARG A 7 -4.90 7.97 5.85
C ARG A 7 -3.66 7.99 4.99
N GLY A 8 -3.85 8.37 3.74
CA GLY A 8 -2.75 8.58 2.82
C GLY A 8 -3.20 9.24 1.53
N PHE A 9 -2.31 9.23 0.55
CA PHE A 9 -2.61 9.64 -0.81
C PHE A 9 -1.80 8.81 -1.80
N PHE A 10 -2.22 8.74 -3.05
CA PHE A 10 -1.36 8.23 -4.12
C PHE A 10 -1.42 9.13 -5.35
N PHE A 11 -0.36 9.11 -6.15
CA PHE A 11 -0.30 9.85 -7.41
C PHE A 11 -1.05 9.08 -8.50
N ASP A 12 -2.11 9.69 -9.03
CA ASP A 12 -2.97 9.11 -10.06
C ASP A 12 -2.63 9.69 -11.45
N ILE A 13 -1.58 9.12 -12.04
CA ILE A 13 -0.92 9.69 -13.23
C ILE A 13 -0.91 8.70 -14.40
N PHE A 14 -0.57 7.44 -14.14
CA PHE A 14 -0.33 6.45 -15.20
C PHE A 14 -1.50 5.49 -15.42
N ASN A 15 -2.27 5.18 -14.38
CA ASN A 15 -3.26 4.11 -14.41
C ASN A 15 -4.62 4.61 -14.88
N ARG A 16 -4.79 4.81 -16.19
CA ARG A 16 -6.06 5.32 -16.77
C ARG A 16 -7.28 4.49 -16.37
N GLN A 17 -7.16 3.15 -16.42
CA GLN A 17 -8.28 2.28 -16.06
C GLN A 17 -8.61 2.35 -14.57
N LEU A 18 -7.59 2.39 -13.71
CA LEU A 18 -7.83 2.56 -12.27
C LEU A 18 -8.51 3.91 -11.99
N ALA A 19 -8.03 4.99 -12.60
CA ALA A 19 -8.62 6.31 -12.45
C ALA A 19 -10.09 6.33 -12.91
N HIS A 20 -10.39 5.67 -14.03
CA HIS A 20 -11.76 5.52 -14.53
C HIS A 20 -12.64 4.72 -13.56
N ASN A 21 -12.18 3.56 -13.11
CA ASN A 21 -12.91 2.73 -12.16
C ASN A 21 -13.19 3.48 -10.85
N LEU A 22 -12.19 4.20 -10.32
CA LEU A 22 -12.33 4.98 -9.10
C LEU A 22 -13.27 6.19 -9.22
N ASN A 23 -13.57 6.65 -10.43
CA ASN A 23 -14.59 7.67 -10.64
C ASN A 23 -16.01 7.10 -10.53
N GLY A 24 -16.20 5.81 -10.84
CA GLY A 24 -17.50 5.14 -10.73
C GLY A 24 -17.70 4.44 -9.39
N ASP A 25 -16.63 3.87 -8.81
CA ASP A 25 -16.64 3.19 -7.52
C ASP A 25 -15.35 3.53 -6.74
N PRO A 26 -15.44 4.30 -5.65
CA PRO A 26 -14.26 4.73 -4.90
C PRO A 26 -13.60 3.61 -4.10
N ARG A 27 -14.22 2.43 -3.97
CA ARG A 27 -13.69 1.34 -3.16
C ARG A 27 -12.41 0.78 -3.77
N VAL A 28 -11.41 0.59 -2.93
CA VAL A 28 -10.08 0.10 -3.33
C VAL A 28 -9.54 -0.91 -2.33
N THR A 29 -8.80 -1.89 -2.84
CA THR A 29 -7.95 -2.75 -2.02
C THR A 29 -6.50 -2.56 -2.46
N ILE A 30 -5.63 -2.21 -1.51
CA ILE A 30 -4.21 -1.97 -1.74
C ILE A 30 -3.43 -3.11 -1.08
N LEU A 31 -2.57 -3.77 -1.85
CA LEU A 31 -1.65 -4.77 -1.33
C LEU A 31 -0.36 -4.07 -0.89
N ALA A 32 -0.10 -4.04 0.42
CA ALA A 32 1.14 -3.56 1.00
C ALA A 32 2.03 -4.75 1.35
N VAL A 33 3.17 -4.90 0.67
CA VAL A 33 4.10 -6.02 0.87
C VAL A 33 5.42 -5.49 1.42
N ASP A 34 5.98 -6.19 2.40
CA ASP A 34 7.34 -5.95 2.86
C ASP A 34 8.32 -6.22 1.72
N SER A 35 9.07 -5.20 1.28
CA SER A 35 10.01 -5.30 0.16
C SER A 35 11.43 -5.69 0.58
N SER A 36 11.65 -6.05 1.85
CA SER A 36 12.97 -6.41 2.37
C SER A 36 13.50 -7.70 1.73
N LYS A 37 14.50 -7.57 0.86
CA LYS A 37 15.16 -8.72 0.21
C LYS A 37 15.66 -9.76 1.22
N ARG A 38 16.16 -9.31 2.38
CA ARG A 38 16.63 -10.20 3.45
C ARG A 38 15.49 -11.01 4.06
N LEU A 39 14.33 -10.39 4.32
CA LEU A 39 13.15 -11.10 4.81
C LEU A 39 12.75 -12.19 3.82
N TRP A 40 12.63 -11.83 2.54
CA TRP A 40 12.24 -12.76 1.48
C TRP A 40 13.22 -13.91 1.34
N LEU A 41 14.52 -13.61 1.16
CA LEU A 41 15.54 -14.64 0.99
C LEU A 41 15.56 -15.61 2.18
N ARG A 42 15.57 -15.09 3.41
CA ARG A 42 15.54 -15.91 4.63
C ARG A 42 14.29 -16.78 4.70
N SER A 43 13.12 -16.20 4.43
CA SER A 43 11.84 -16.92 4.55
C SER A 43 11.70 -18.01 3.49
N LEU A 44 12.22 -17.77 2.28
CA LEU A 44 12.26 -18.76 1.20
C LEU A 44 13.18 -19.93 1.55
N ILE A 45 14.39 -19.65 2.05
CA ILE A 45 15.32 -20.70 2.50
C ILE A 45 14.74 -21.51 3.67
N GLN A 46 14.06 -20.84 4.60
CA GLN A 46 13.43 -21.48 5.77
C GLN A 46 12.08 -22.15 5.46
N GLY A 47 11.53 -21.96 4.26
CA GLY A 47 10.19 -22.44 3.91
C GLY A 47 9.05 -21.86 4.77
N SER A 48 9.28 -20.73 5.46
CA SER A 48 8.26 -20.07 6.28
C SER A 48 8.59 -18.60 6.53
N PHE A 49 7.55 -17.78 6.65
CA PHE A 49 7.65 -16.40 7.10
C PHE A 49 7.45 -16.31 8.61
N PRO A 50 8.28 -15.54 9.33
CA PRO A 50 8.15 -15.32 10.78
C PRO A 50 7.02 -14.37 11.16
N ARG A 51 6.38 -13.73 10.18
CA ARG A 51 5.19 -12.87 10.29
C ARG A 51 4.56 -12.70 8.91
N PRO A 52 3.29 -12.33 8.78
CA PRO A 52 2.68 -12.02 7.48
C PRO A 52 3.58 -11.07 6.66
N PRO A 53 3.95 -11.44 5.41
CA PRO A 53 4.87 -10.63 4.59
C PRO A 53 4.19 -9.40 3.99
N GLY A 54 2.89 -9.22 4.23
CA GLY A 54 2.14 -8.07 3.77
C GLY A 54 0.74 -8.00 4.35
N LEU A 55 0.03 -6.95 3.96
CA LEU A 55 -1.30 -6.58 4.40
C LEU A 55 -2.13 -6.17 3.18
N ARG A 56 -3.41 -6.50 3.20
CA ARG A 56 -4.43 -5.88 2.34
C ARG A 56 -5.04 -4.72 3.11
N LEU A 57 -4.94 -3.53 2.54
CA LEU A 57 -5.60 -2.32 3.04
C LEU A 57 -6.86 -2.13 2.22
N VAL A 58 -8.02 -2.31 2.83
CA VAL A 58 -9.33 -2.12 2.21
C VAL A 58 -9.84 -0.74 2.60
N GLY A 59 -10.31 0.03 1.64
CA GLY A 59 -10.80 1.36 1.91
C GLY A 59 -11.35 2.07 0.68
N THR A 60 -11.24 3.40 0.69
CA THR A 60 -11.74 4.27 -0.37
C THR A 60 -10.69 5.24 -0.88
N ALA A 61 -10.78 5.58 -2.16
CA ALA A 61 -10.01 6.63 -2.80
C ALA A 61 -10.91 7.82 -3.14
N GLY A 62 -10.48 9.02 -2.74
CA GLY A 62 -11.19 10.26 -2.99
C GLY A 62 -11.16 10.70 -4.46
N PRO A 63 -11.79 11.85 -4.76
CA PRO A 63 -11.75 12.44 -6.09
C PRO A 63 -10.32 12.82 -6.48
N ARG A 64 -10.08 12.86 -7.80
CA ARG A 64 -8.80 13.31 -8.34
C ARG A 64 -8.65 14.82 -8.10
N ARG A 65 -7.57 15.22 -7.44
CA ARG A 65 -7.24 16.63 -7.19
C ARG A 65 -5.79 16.94 -7.50
N LEU A 66 -5.45 18.23 -7.52
CA LEU A 66 -4.07 18.67 -7.62
C LEU A 66 -3.29 18.27 -6.37
N ALA A 67 -2.04 17.85 -6.57
CA ALA A 67 -1.10 17.60 -5.51
C ALA A 67 -0.67 18.91 -4.85
N THR A 68 -0.59 18.92 -3.53
CA THR A 68 0.04 20.00 -2.78
C THR A 68 1.55 19.94 -2.93
N GLU A 69 2.23 21.07 -2.70
CA GLU A 69 3.68 21.13 -2.74
C GLU A 69 4.32 20.17 -1.73
N LEU A 70 3.73 20.04 -0.53
CA LEU A 70 4.21 19.13 0.52
C LEU A 70 4.16 17.66 0.08
N GLU A 71 3.10 17.26 -0.63
CA GLU A 71 2.94 15.89 -1.16
C GLU A 71 3.99 15.59 -2.25
N VAL A 72 4.21 16.55 -3.15
CA VAL A 72 5.23 16.45 -4.20
C VAL A 72 6.62 16.36 -3.58
N GLN A 73 6.96 17.25 -2.64
CA GLN A 73 8.25 17.24 -1.96
C GLN A 73 8.47 15.93 -1.18
N ARG A 74 7.44 15.41 -0.49
CA ARG A 74 7.53 14.14 0.26
C ARG A 74 7.90 12.99 -0.67
N TRP A 75 7.27 12.90 -1.84
CA TRP A 75 7.62 11.88 -2.82
C TRP A 75 9.00 12.10 -3.44
N GLN A 76 9.33 13.34 -3.82
CA GLN A 76 10.64 13.66 -4.40
C GLN A 76 11.79 13.30 -3.46
N ARG A 77 11.62 13.38 -2.13
CA ARG A 77 12.62 12.87 -1.18
C ARG A 77 12.85 11.36 -1.30
N VAL A 78 11.79 10.57 -1.52
CA VAL A 78 11.87 9.12 -1.71
C VAL A 78 12.60 8.77 -3.00
N VAL A 79 12.25 9.43 -4.11
CA VAL A 79 12.82 9.12 -5.43
C VAL A 79 14.04 9.96 -5.78
N ARG A 80 14.56 10.78 -4.86
CA ARG A 80 15.65 11.76 -5.12
C ARG A 80 16.86 11.16 -5.84
N PRO A 81 17.38 9.98 -5.46
CA PRO A 81 18.52 9.39 -6.17
C PRO A 81 18.18 9.06 -7.63
N LEU A 82 16.94 8.63 -7.87
CA LEU A 82 16.46 8.21 -9.18
C LEU A 82 16.13 9.39 -10.10
N LEU A 83 15.77 10.56 -9.54
CA LEU A 83 15.51 11.79 -10.30
C LEU A 83 16.73 12.31 -11.08
N ARG A 84 17.94 11.82 -10.79
CA ARG A 84 19.15 12.13 -11.60
C ARG A 84 19.17 11.39 -12.93
N THR A 85 18.43 10.28 -13.04
CA THR A 85 18.33 9.49 -14.26
C THR A 85 17.30 10.09 -15.22
N ARG A 86 17.47 9.85 -16.53
CA ARG A 86 16.46 10.23 -17.53
C ARG A 86 15.09 9.63 -17.21
N GLY A 87 15.05 8.34 -16.87
CA GLY A 87 13.81 7.63 -16.54
C GLY A 87 13.12 8.21 -15.31
N GLY A 88 13.87 8.47 -14.23
CA GLY A 88 13.29 9.06 -13.02
C GLY A 88 12.68 10.44 -13.25
N ARG A 89 13.28 11.29 -14.11
CA ARG A 89 12.68 12.58 -14.49
C ARG A 89 11.40 12.42 -15.32
N ILE A 90 11.35 11.46 -16.24
CA ILE A 90 10.15 11.17 -17.03
C ILE A 90 9.01 10.69 -16.13
N LEU A 91 9.31 9.78 -15.19
CA LEU A 91 8.29 9.18 -14.32
C LEU A 91 7.84 10.12 -13.19
N TRP A 92 8.76 10.88 -12.58
CA TRP A 92 8.50 11.59 -11.33
C TRP A 92 8.88 13.06 -11.33
N GLY A 93 9.30 13.62 -12.47
CA GLY A 93 9.64 15.04 -12.59
C GLY A 93 8.42 15.96 -12.52
N HIS A 94 7.25 15.48 -12.98
CA HIS A 94 6.03 16.30 -13.08
C HIS A 94 4.81 15.54 -12.55
N LEU A 95 4.71 15.45 -11.22
CA LEU A 95 3.59 14.81 -10.54
C LEU A 95 2.52 15.84 -10.19
N ARG A 96 1.35 15.75 -10.82
CA ARG A 96 0.31 16.80 -10.71
C ARG A 96 -0.94 16.36 -9.97
N TYR A 97 -1.33 15.09 -10.09
CA TYR A 97 -2.62 14.62 -9.60
C TYR A 97 -2.46 13.54 -8.54
N VAL A 98 -3.25 13.67 -7.49
CA VAL A 98 -3.34 12.70 -6.40
C VAL A 98 -4.80 12.37 -6.10
N ARG A 99 -4.99 11.28 -5.38
CA ARG A 99 -6.23 10.96 -4.66
C ARG A 99 -5.89 10.67 -3.21
N ASP A 100 -6.70 11.20 -2.32
CA ASP A 100 -6.66 10.85 -0.91
C ASP A 100 -7.15 9.42 -0.72
N LEU A 101 -6.61 8.74 0.29
CA LEU A 101 -6.95 7.38 0.67
C LEU A 101 -7.43 7.37 2.11
N THR A 102 -8.54 6.68 2.34
CA THR A 102 -9.02 6.30 3.68
C THR A 102 -9.00 4.80 3.77
N ILE A 103 -8.38 4.25 4.81
CA ILE A 103 -8.28 2.81 5.05
C ILE A 103 -9.26 2.41 6.15
N ASP A 104 -10.18 1.53 5.82
CA ASP A 104 -11.23 1.06 6.72
C ASP A 104 -10.80 -0.23 7.43
N THR A 105 -10.06 -1.10 6.73
CA THR A 105 -9.68 -2.41 7.26
C THR A 105 -8.30 -2.83 6.80
N THR A 106 -7.55 -3.44 7.71
CA THR A 106 -6.25 -4.05 7.43
C THR A 106 -6.32 -5.56 7.65
N VAL A 107 -6.03 -6.33 6.61
CA VAL A 107 -6.10 -7.81 6.65
C VAL A 107 -4.73 -8.40 6.34
N PRO A 108 -4.12 -9.18 7.25
CA PRO A 108 -2.86 -9.85 6.96
C PRO A 108 -2.94 -10.84 5.80
N ILE A 109 -1.91 -10.86 4.95
CA ILE A 109 -1.84 -11.84 3.86
C ILE A 109 -1.29 -13.17 4.35
N HIS A 110 -1.98 -14.24 3.97
CA HIS A 110 -1.58 -15.61 4.25
C HIS A 110 -1.16 -16.28 2.94
N ILE A 111 0.10 -16.70 2.86
CA ILE A 111 0.70 -17.36 1.69
C ILE A 111 0.79 -18.87 1.96
N GLY A 112 -0.38 -19.48 2.20
CA GLY A 112 -0.53 -20.91 2.45
C GLY A 112 0.44 -21.44 3.50
N ALA A 113 1.21 -22.46 3.11
CA ALA A 113 2.17 -23.14 3.99
C ALA A 113 3.17 -22.21 4.65
N MET A 114 3.60 -21.19 3.92
CA MET A 114 4.66 -20.28 4.35
C MET A 114 4.25 -19.43 5.55
N THR A 115 2.95 -19.23 5.80
CA THR A 115 2.44 -18.39 6.90
C THR A 115 1.65 -19.17 7.96
N ARG A 116 1.58 -20.51 7.85
CA ARG A 116 0.70 -21.35 8.70
C ARG A 116 0.99 -21.24 10.21
N ARG A 117 2.25 -21.06 10.63
CA ARG A 117 2.62 -20.98 12.07
C ARG A 117 1.94 -19.83 12.83
N HIS A 118 1.44 -18.80 12.15
CA HIS A 118 0.83 -17.63 12.81
C HIS A 118 -0.70 -17.59 12.75
N SER A 119 -1.32 -18.50 11.99
CA SER A 119 -2.78 -18.51 11.81
C SER A 119 -3.58 -19.00 13.04
N ILE A 120 -2.92 -19.59 14.04
CA ILE A 120 -3.57 -20.16 15.23
C ILE A 120 -3.81 -19.10 16.32
N MET A 121 -3.05 -18.00 16.38
CA MET A 121 -3.19 -16.98 17.45
C MET A 121 -4.03 -15.76 17.08
N SER A 122 -4.33 -15.51 15.79
CA SER A 122 -5.08 -14.30 15.39
C SER A 122 -6.60 -14.48 15.36
N GLN A 123 -7.13 -15.71 15.53
CA GLN A 123 -8.57 -15.95 15.61
C GLN A 123 -9.13 -15.92 17.05
N ALA A 124 -8.27 -15.78 18.07
CA ALA A 124 -8.70 -15.75 19.47
C ALA A 124 -9.12 -14.35 19.98
N GLY A 125 -9.13 -13.33 19.12
CA GLY A 125 -9.34 -11.92 19.52
C GLY A 125 -10.66 -11.28 19.06
N THR A 126 -11.62 -12.04 18.52
CA THR A 126 -12.90 -11.47 18.05
C THR A 126 -14.06 -12.39 18.41
N ALA A 127 -14.23 -12.65 19.70
CA ALA A 127 -15.42 -13.29 20.26
C ALA A 127 -15.87 -12.57 21.54
N THR A 128 -16.41 -11.37 21.36
CA THR A 128 -17.33 -10.66 22.26
C THR A 128 -18.31 -9.98 21.31
N GLN A 129 -19.63 -10.19 21.26
CA GLN A 129 -20.68 -10.70 22.15
C GLN A 129 -21.89 -11.06 21.24
N PRO A 130 -22.89 -11.83 21.71
CA PRO A 130 -24.19 -11.21 22.04
C PRO A 130 -24.79 -11.85 23.31
N THR A 131 -25.69 -11.27 24.10
CA THR A 131 -26.61 -10.12 24.00
C THR A 131 -26.86 -9.64 25.42
#